data_AF-A0A8J6DPF3-F1
#
_entry.id   AF-A0A8J6DPF3-F1
#
_cell.length_a   1.000
_cell.length_b   1.000
_cell.length_c   1.000
_cell.angle_alpha   90.00
_cell.angle_beta   90.00
_cell.angle_gamma   90.00
#
_symmetry.space_group_name_H-M   'P 1'
#
loop_
_entity.id
_entity.type
_entity.pdbx_description
1 polymer ?
#
loop_
_entity_poly.entity_id
_entity_poly.type
_entity_poly.pdbx_seq_one_letter_code
_entity_poly.pdbx_strand_id
1 'polypeptide(L)'
;AYSVYDEDIGYCQGQSFLAAVLLLHMPEEQAFCVLVKIMYDYGLRDLYKNNFEDLHCKFYQLERLMQEQLPDLHNHFCDLNLEAHMYASQWFLTLFTAKFPLCMVFHIIDLLLCE
;
A
#
# COMPACT_ATOMS: atom_id res chain seq x y z
N ALA A 1 7.19 -4.38 18.33
CA ALA A 1 6.18 -5.46 18.35
C ALA A 1 6.08 -6.13 16.97
N TYR A 2 5.58 -5.45 15.93
CA TYR A 2 5.34 -6.06 14.61
C TYR A 2 6.54 -6.79 14.01
N SER A 3 7.73 -6.18 14.01
CA SER A 3 8.95 -6.77 13.43
C SER A 3 9.40 -8.09 14.08
N VAL A 4 8.95 -8.36 15.31
CA VAL A 4 9.21 -9.61 16.03
C VAL A 4 8.05 -10.59 15.83
N TYR A 5 6.84 -10.08 15.61
CA TYR A 5 5.65 -10.89 15.36
C TYR A 5 5.67 -11.53 13.97
N ASP A 6 6.03 -10.76 12.93
CA ASP A 6 6.16 -11.24 11.56
C ASP A 6 7.63 -11.55 11.26
N GLU A 7 8.07 -12.77 11.58
CA GLU A 7 9.48 -13.19 11.41
C GLU A 7 9.90 -13.33 9.93
N ASP A 8 8.94 -13.46 9.00
CA ASP A 8 9.24 -13.66 7.58
C ASP A 8 9.71 -12.37 6.90
N ILE A 9 9.00 -11.26 7.13
CA ILE A 9 9.28 -9.96 6.49
C ILE A 9 9.76 -8.89 7.46
N GLY A 10 9.56 -9.08 8.77
CA GLY A 10 9.95 -8.14 9.81
C GLY A 10 9.27 -6.77 9.66
N TYR A 11 10.04 -5.70 9.87
CA TYR A 11 9.59 -4.33 9.61
C TYR A 11 9.81 -3.97 8.14
N CYS A 12 8.75 -3.54 7.47
CA CYS A 12 8.85 -3.09 6.08
C CYS A 12 8.94 -1.56 5.99
N GLN A 13 9.70 -1.06 5.00
CA GLN A 13 9.81 0.38 4.79
C GLN A 13 8.44 0.99 4.48
N GLY A 14 8.09 2.05 5.23
CA GLY A 14 6.82 2.75 5.09
C GLY A 14 5.71 2.27 6.03
N GLN A 15 5.89 1.12 6.70
CA GLN A 15 4.90 0.58 7.64
C GLN A 15 4.65 1.51 8.85
N SER A 16 5.65 2.31 9.24
CA SER A 16 5.52 3.28 10.34
C SER A 16 4.45 4.34 10.09
N PHE A 17 4.21 4.74 8.84
CA PHE A 17 3.17 5.72 8.50
C PHE A 17 1.77 5.15 8.72
N LEU A 18 1.55 3.90 8.30
CA LEU A 18 0.30 3.19 8.55
C LEU A 18 0.07 2.99 10.06
N ALA A 19 1.09 2.58 10.80
CA ALA A 19 1.01 2.44 12.26
C ALA A 19 0.66 3.77 12.94
N ALA A 20 1.26 4.89 12.49
CA ALA A 20 0.94 6.21 13.00
C ALA A 20 -0.51 6.62 12.73
N VAL A 21 -1.04 6.35 11.53
CA VAL A 21 -2.44 6.62 11.19
C VAL A 21 -3.41 5.87 12.10
N LEU A 22 -3.11 4.61 12.42
CA LEU A 22 -3.91 3.84 13.38
C LEU A 22 -3.82 4.42 14.80
N LEU A 23 -2.60 4.73 15.27
CA LEU A 23 -2.36 5.31 16.60
C LEU A 23 -3.04 6.67 16.82
N LEU A 24 -3.32 7.43 15.76
CA LEU A 24 -4.08 8.68 15.87
C LEU A 24 -5.55 8.46 16.23
N HIS A 25 -6.09 7.25 16.06
CA HIS A 25 -7.52 6.95 16.24
C HIS A 25 -7.83 5.93 17.33
N MET A 26 -6.83 5.16 17.78
CA MET A 26 -7.05 4.11 18.77
C MET A 26 -5.83 3.91 19.68
N PRO A 27 -6.02 3.35 20.89
CA PRO A 27 -4.94 2.99 21.80
C PRO A 27 -3.89 2.07 21.16
N GLU A 28 -2.67 2.11 21.70
CA GLU A 28 -1.50 1.40 21.17
C GLU A 28 -1.75 -0.09 20.89
N GLU A 29 -2.33 -0.82 21.85
CA GLU A 29 -2.61 -2.25 21.71
C GLU A 29 -3.60 -2.52 20.55
N GLN A 30 -4.64 -1.70 20.45
CA GLN A 30 -5.64 -1.82 19.38
C GLN A 30 -5.02 -1.50 18.02
N ALA A 31 -4.18 -0.48 17.94
CA ALA A 31 -3.48 -0.10 16.72
C ALA A 31 -2.56 -1.23 16.23
N PHE A 32 -1.87 -1.90 17.16
CA PHE A 32 -1.10 -3.10 16.84
C PHE A 32 -1.98 -4.24 16.30
N CYS A 33 -3.10 -4.54 16.97
CA CYS A 33 -4.03 -5.57 16.51
C CYS A 33 -4.57 -5.29 15.10
N VAL A 34 -4.97 -4.05 14.82
CA VAL A 34 -5.47 -3.65 13.49
C VAL A 34 -4.35 -3.68 12.46
N LEU A 35 -3.13 -3.25 12.80
CA LEU A 35 -1.98 -3.35 11.89
C LEU A 35 -1.71 -4.81 11.49
N VAL A 36 -1.73 -5.75 12.44
CA VAL A 36 -1.60 -7.18 12.15
C VAL A 36 -2.71 -7.65 11.21
N LYS A 37 -3.95 -7.22 11.42
CA LYS A 37 -5.07 -7.54 10.54
C LYS A 37 -4.88 -7.01 9.12
N ILE A 38 -4.47 -5.75 8.95
CA ILE A 38 -4.20 -5.18 7.62
C ILE A 38 -3.08 -5.96 6.92
N MET A 39 -2.03 -6.34 7.66
CA MET A 39 -0.90 -7.05 7.08
C MET A 39 -1.26 -8.50 6.68
N TYR A 40 -1.95 -9.25 7.54
CA TYR A 40 -2.23 -10.67 7.30
C TYR A 40 -3.58 -10.94 6.62
N ASP A 41 -4.66 -10.34 7.12
CA ASP A 41 -6.02 -10.65 6.66
C ASP A 41 -6.35 -9.88 5.37
N TYR A 42 -5.87 -8.64 5.23
CA TYR A 42 -6.02 -7.83 4.01
C TYR A 42 -4.85 -7.99 3.01
N GLY A 43 -3.90 -8.88 3.30
CA GLY A 43 -2.84 -9.28 2.37
C GLY A 43 -1.78 -8.21 2.06
N LEU A 44 -1.70 -7.11 2.83
CA LEU A 44 -0.70 -6.06 2.55
C LEU A 44 0.74 -6.61 2.66
N ARG A 45 0.97 -7.60 3.53
CA ARG A 45 2.28 -8.23 3.71
C ARG A 45 2.76 -8.99 2.47
N ASP A 46 1.84 -9.52 1.66
CA ASP A 46 2.18 -10.34 0.51
C ASP A 46 2.84 -9.50 -0.60
N LEU A 47 2.55 -8.20 -0.66
CA LEU A 47 3.23 -7.25 -1.55
C LEU A 47 4.74 -7.14 -1.28
N TYR A 48 5.21 -7.50 -0.09
CA TYR A 48 6.62 -7.43 0.30
C TYR A 48 7.37 -8.76 0.13
N LYS A 49 6.66 -9.87 -0.14
CA LYS A 49 7.26 -11.20 -0.25
C LYS A 49 7.85 -11.46 -1.63
N ASN A 50 8.65 -12.51 -1.74
CA ASN A 50 9.13 -13.08 -3.02
C ASN A 50 9.70 -12.02 -3.98
N ASN A 51 10.51 -11.08 -3.46
CA ASN A 51 11.02 -9.94 -4.23
C ASN A 51 9.92 -9.10 -4.91
N PHE A 52 8.85 -8.80 -4.17
CA PHE A 52 7.76 -7.93 -4.61
C PHE A 52 6.94 -8.46 -5.79
N GLU A 53 6.85 -9.78 -5.96
CA GLU A 53 6.11 -10.42 -7.06
C GLU A 53 4.66 -9.92 -7.17
N ASP A 54 3.93 -9.91 -6.04
CA ASP A 54 2.54 -9.45 -6.00
C ASP A 54 2.42 -7.95 -6.29
N LEU A 55 3.40 -7.15 -5.86
CA LEU A 55 3.44 -5.72 -6.17
C LEU A 55 3.64 -5.48 -7.67
N HIS A 56 4.53 -6.24 -8.32
CA HIS A 56 4.69 -6.19 -9.78
C HIS A 56 3.40 -6.57 -10.50
N CYS A 57 2.67 -7.56 -9.98
CA CYS A 57 1.34 -7.89 -10.49
C CYS A 57 0.35 -6.70 -10.34
N LYS A 58 0.36 -5.99 -9.20
CA LYS A 58 -0.45 -4.78 -9.02
C LYS A 58 -0.08 -3.66 -10.00
N PHE A 59 1.21 -3.47 -10.29
CA PHE A 59 1.65 -2.50 -11.30
C PHE A 59 1.11 -2.84 -12.69
N TYR A 60 1.22 -4.11 -13.10
CA TYR A 60 0.64 -4.56 -14.36
C TYR A 60 -0.86 -4.30 -14.40
N GLN A 61 -1.60 -4.67 -13.35
CA GLN A 61 -3.04 -4.41 -13.25
C GLN A 61 -3.38 -2.93 -13.37
N LEU A 62 -2.61 -2.05 -12.72
CA LEU A 62 -2.78 -0.60 -12.80
C LEU A 62 -2.56 -0.09 -14.24
N GLU A 63 -1.49 -0.53 -14.91
CA GLU A 63 -1.21 -0.14 -16.29
C GLU A 63 -2.29 -0.62 -17.26
N ARG A 64 -2.83 -1.84 -17.06
CA ARG A 64 -3.97 -2.35 -17.83
C ARG A 64 -5.22 -1.50 -17.64
N LEU A 65 -5.55 -1.14 -16.39
CA LEU A 65 -6.68 -0.27 -16.08
C LEU A 65 -6.48 1.13 -16.69
N MET A 66 -5.27 1.68 -16.65
CA MET A 66 -4.95 2.94 -17.29
C MET A 66 -5.08 2.86 -18.81
N GLN A 67 -4.66 1.77 -19.44
CA GLN A 67 -4.82 1.59 -20.88
C GLN A 67 -6.30 1.56 -21.30
N GLU A 68 -7.15 0.91 -20.50
CA GLU A 68 -8.58 0.77 -20.81
C GLU A 68 -9.38 2.05 -20.50
N GLN A 69 -9.07 2.73 -19.38
CA GLN A 69 -9.87 3.85 -18.88
C GLN A 69 -9.26 5.23 -19.20
N LEU A 70 -7.94 5.30 -19.37
CA LEU A 70 -7.16 6.53 -19.59
C LEU A 70 -6.12 6.35 -20.73
N PRO A 71 -6.55 5.92 -21.94
CA PRO A 71 -5.64 5.49 -23.00
C PRO A 71 -4.64 6.56 -23.43
N ASP A 72 -5.06 7.84 -23.48
CA ASP A 72 -4.19 8.96 -23.85
C ASP A 72 -3.05 9.16 -22.84
N LEU A 73 -3.36 9.03 -21.54
CA LEU A 73 -2.38 9.13 -20.47
C LEU A 73 -1.43 7.94 -20.46
N HIS A 74 -1.96 6.72 -20.63
CA HIS A 74 -1.15 5.51 -20.73
C HIS A 74 -0.16 5.60 -21.90
N ASN A 75 -0.62 5.98 -23.10
CA ASN A 75 0.25 6.12 -24.27
C ASN A 75 1.35 7.16 -24.02
N HIS A 76 1.01 8.29 -23.40
CA HIS A 76 1.99 9.30 -23.04
C HIS A 76 3.05 8.77 -22.05
N PHE A 77 2.66 7.95 -21.08
CA PHE A 77 3.59 7.31 -20.16
C PHE A 77 4.49 6.31 -20.89
N CYS A 78 3.96 5.53 -21.84
CA CYS A 78 4.77 4.65 -22.69
C CYS A 78 5.82 5.44 -23.51
N ASP A 79 5.43 6.56 -24.12
CA ASP A 79 6.36 7.41 -24.89
C ASP A 79 7.53 7.94 -24.03
N LEU A 80 7.26 8.18 -22.74
CA LEU A 80 8.24 8.65 -21.76
C LEU A 80 9.03 7.52 -21.09
N ASN A 81 8.70 6.25 -21.35
CA ASN A 81 9.18 5.09 -20.59
C ASN A 81 8.93 5.24 -19.08
N LEU A 82 7.78 5.81 -18.70
CA LEU A 82 7.36 6.00 -17.32
C LEU A 82 6.50 4.82 -16.86
N GLU A 83 7.12 3.88 -16.16
CA GLU A 83 6.46 2.68 -15.66
C GLU A 83 5.82 2.87 -14.27
N ALA A 84 4.77 2.11 -13.95
CA ALA A 84 4.03 2.21 -12.71
C ALA A 84 4.90 2.07 -11.45
N HIS A 85 5.94 1.24 -11.48
CA HIS A 85 6.84 1.05 -10.34
C HIS A 85 7.54 2.37 -9.91
N MET A 86 7.73 3.31 -10.85
CA MET A 86 8.44 4.57 -10.61
C MET A 86 7.63 5.55 -9.75
N TYR A 87 6.29 5.46 -9.76
CA TYR A 87 5.42 6.41 -9.04
C TYR A 87 4.42 5.75 -8.08
N ALA A 88 3.96 4.53 -8.35
CA ALA A 88 2.90 3.88 -7.59
C ALA A 88 3.39 2.96 -6.46
N SER A 89 4.70 2.69 -6.36
CA SER A 89 5.25 1.79 -5.32
C SER A 89 4.78 2.17 -3.91
N GLN A 90 4.87 3.45 -3.55
CA GLN A 90 4.45 3.90 -2.22
C GLN A 90 2.92 3.94 -2.05
N TRP A 91 2.16 4.06 -3.15
CA TRP A 91 0.70 4.04 -3.08
C TRP A 91 0.21 2.70 -2.57
N PHE A 92 0.72 1.61 -3.15
CA PHE A 92 0.37 0.25 -2.74
C PHE A 92 1.00 -0.13 -1.40
N LEU A 93 2.32 0.02 -1.26
CA LEU A 93 3.02 -0.47 -0.07
C LEU A 93 2.64 0.27 1.22
N THR A 94 2.29 1.56 1.11
CA THR A 94 1.97 2.38 2.30
C THR A 94 0.51 2.74 2.39
N LEU A 95 -0.35 2.25 1.49
CA LEU A 95 -1.77 2.65 1.43
C LEU A 95 -1.91 4.19 1.41
N PHE A 96 -1.08 4.85 0.60
CA PHE A 96 -0.99 6.32 0.45
C PHE A 96 -0.53 7.10 1.71
N THR A 97 -0.33 6.45 2.85
CA THR A 97 0.00 7.09 4.14
C THR A 97 1.32 7.87 4.13
N ALA A 98 2.26 7.54 3.24
CA ALA A 98 3.59 8.16 3.20
C ALA A 98 3.64 9.55 2.56
N LYS A 99 2.66 9.92 1.71
CA LYS A 99 2.75 11.13 0.86
C LYS A 99 1.49 11.99 0.85
N PHE A 100 0.33 11.43 1.15
CA PHE A 100 -0.95 12.13 1.01
C PHE A 100 -1.41 12.78 2.33
N PRO A 101 -2.24 13.84 2.28
CA PRO A 101 -2.78 14.48 3.47
C PRO A 101 -3.57 13.50 4.35
N LEU A 102 -3.46 13.64 5.67
CA LEU A 102 -4.09 12.74 6.64
C LEU A 102 -5.61 12.60 6.43
N CYS A 103 -6.33 13.69 6.15
CA CYS A 103 -7.77 13.63 5.92
C CYS A 103 -8.16 12.70 4.75
N MET A 104 -7.37 12.67 3.69
CA MET A 104 -7.57 11.75 2.57
C MET A 104 -7.20 10.32 2.95
N VAL A 105 -6.08 10.16 3.64
CA VAL A 105 -5.60 8.84 4.08
C VAL A 105 -6.61 8.16 5.00
N PHE A 106 -7.27 8.89 5.89
CA PHE A 106 -8.28 8.31 6.78
C PHE A 106 -9.45 7.72 5.99
N HIS A 107 -9.95 8.42 4.96
CA HIS A 107 -10.97 7.88 4.06
C HIS A 107 -10.50 6.66 3.26
N ILE A 108 -9.23 6.63 2.85
CA ILE A 108 -8.67 5.45 2.18
C ILE A 108 -8.66 4.25 3.12
N ILE A 109 -8.31 4.44 4.40
CA ILE A 109 -8.34 3.36 5.40
C ILE A 109 -9.78 2.92 5.70
N ASP A 110 -10.73 3.86 5.78
CA ASP A 110 -12.16 3.54 5.97
C ASP A 110 -12.66 2.61 4.85
N LEU A 111 -12.35 2.93 3.59
CA LEU A 111 -12.75 2.13 2.43
C LEU A 111 -12.03 0.78 2.41
N LEU A 112 -10.73 0.77 2.66
CA LEU A 112 -9.93 -0.47 2.65
C LEU A 112 -10.39 -1.48 3.71
N LEU A 113 -10.86 -1.01 4.87
CA LEU A 113 -11.35 -1.90 5.93
C LEU A 113 -12.81 -2.34 5.72
N CYS A 114 -13.52 -1.77 4.75
CA CYS A 114 -14.94 -2.01 4.53
C CYS A 114 -15.24 -2.85 3.28
N GLU A 115 -14.51 -2.60 2.18
CA GLU A 115 -14.67 -3.28 0.89
C GLU A 115 -13.86 -4.58 0.82
#